data_AF-A0A962YSP4-F1
#
_entry.id   AF-A0A962YSP4-F1
#
_cell.length_a   1.000
_cell.length_b   1.000
_cell.length_c   1.000
_cell.angle_alpha   90.00
_cell.angle_beta   90.00
_cell.angle_gamma   90.00
#
_symmetry.space_group_name_H-M   'P 1'
#
loop_
_entity.id
_entity.type
_entity.pdbx_description
1 polymer ?
#
loop_
_entity_poly.entity_id
_entity_poly.type
_entity_poly.pdbx_seq_one_letter_code
_entity_poly.pdbx_strand_id
1 'polypeptide(L)'
;GTAQCVIDPEGADFIKTRREVWYGNLSGARTHALWGIGATYRYTEQRILPDEDLHVIGLFRTVGGLREAPDTRREVAELLERWKRDPQRMALFDRRRNGRIDPDEWEAARRAAHRQVQREQLQQATQPDVHLMADPVDTSRPFIIAAFREESRLINYFYWRAALSLLTALLTIGYLISR
;
A
#
# COMPACT_ATOMS: atom_id res chain seq x y z
N GLY A 1 -9.94 9.57 -13.40
CA GLY A 1 -9.38 8.76 -12.30
C GLY A 1 -9.97 9.23 -11.00
N THR A 2 -10.22 8.34 -10.05
CA THR A 2 -10.88 8.66 -8.75
C THR A 2 -9.98 9.42 -7.78
N ALA A 3 -8.72 9.68 -8.14
CA ALA A 3 -7.71 10.35 -7.31
C ALA A 3 -7.46 9.69 -5.94
N GLN A 4 -7.92 8.45 -5.74
CA GLN A 4 -7.77 7.68 -4.52
C GLN A 4 -6.78 6.54 -4.75
N CYS A 5 -5.87 6.33 -3.81
CA CYS A 5 -4.88 5.27 -3.83
C CYS A 5 -4.83 4.63 -2.44
N VAL A 6 -4.92 3.31 -2.37
CA VAL A 6 -4.72 2.52 -1.16
C VAL A 6 -3.23 2.28 -1.02
N ILE A 7 -2.68 2.44 0.19
CA ILE A 7 -1.28 2.19 0.49
C ILE A 7 -1.20 0.98 1.41
N ASP A 8 -0.47 -0.03 0.98
CA ASP A 8 -0.08 -1.16 1.84
C ASP A 8 1.26 -0.79 2.52
N PRO A 9 1.27 -0.54 3.85
CA PRO A 9 2.46 -0.03 4.53
C PRO A 9 3.52 -1.10 4.81
N GLU A 10 3.25 -2.37 4.51
CA GLU A 10 4.18 -3.46 4.80
C GLU A 10 5.49 -3.30 4.01
N GLY A 11 6.64 -3.43 4.68
CA GLY A 11 7.96 -3.26 4.05
C GLY A 11 8.41 -1.80 3.84
N ALA A 12 7.57 -0.82 4.17
CA ALA A 12 7.91 0.59 3.95
C ALA A 12 8.93 1.13 4.96
N ASP A 13 9.90 1.89 4.44
CA ASP A 13 10.74 2.77 5.23
C ASP A 13 9.99 4.08 5.55
N PHE A 14 9.78 4.34 6.83
CA PHE A 14 9.03 5.50 7.29
C PHE A 14 9.92 6.70 7.60
N ILE A 15 9.70 7.79 6.88
CA ILE A 15 10.33 9.09 7.17
C ILE A 15 9.28 9.99 7.83
N LYS A 16 9.43 10.27 9.13
CA LYS A 16 8.40 10.94 9.92
C LYS A 16 8.95 12.14 10.67
N THR A 17 8.20 13.23 10.66
CA THR A 17 8.53 14.44 11.43
C THR A 17 8.23 14.26 12.92
N ARG A 18 7.16 13.53 13.27
CA ARG A 18 6.74 13.31 14.67
C ARG A 18 7.32 12.02 15.23
N ARG A 19 8.28 12.18 16.14
CA ARG A 19 8.86 11.10 16.92
C ARG A 19 8.79 11.47 18.40
N GLU A 20 8.14 10.62 19.19
CA GLU A 20 8.12 10.76 20.64
C GLU A 20 8.97 9.64 21.26
N VAL A 21 9.78 10.00 22.24
CA VAL A 21 10.61 9.05 22.97
C VAL A 21 10.33 9.25 24.44
N TRP A 22 9.98 8.18 25.14
CA TRP A 22 9.79 8.23 26.59
C TRP A 22 10.37 6.99 27.25
N TYR A 23 10.56 7.10 28.56
CA TYR A 23 11.02 6.02 29.41
C TYR A 23 9.84 5.49 30.21
N GLY A 24 9.81 4.17 30.40
CA GLY A 24 8.68 3.51 31.05
C GLY A 24 9.06 2.18 31.69
N ASN A 25 8.09 1.62 32.41
CA ASN A 25 8.16 0.24 32.87
C ASN A 25 7.62 -0.71 31.77
N LEU A 26 7.59 -2.02 32.04
CA LEU A 26 7.14 -3.03 31.09
C LEU A 26 5.72 -2.81 30.53
N SER A 27 4.85 -2.13 31.29
CA SER A 27 3.47 -1.84 30.86
C SER A 27 3.36 -0.70 29.84
N GLY A 28 4.46 -0.01 29.52
CA GLY A 28 4.48 1.15 28.64
C GLY A 28 4.09 2.46 29.33
N ALA A 29 3.65 2.41 30.59
CA ALA A 29 3.37 3.59 31.41
C ALA A 29 4.64 4.46 31.57
N ARG A 30 4.48 5.76 31.33
CA ARG A 30 5.57 6.74 31.45
C ARG A 30 6.07 6.78 32.89
N THR A 31 7.37 6.67 33.06
CA THR A 31 8.02 6.87 34.36
C THR A 31 8.76 8.21 34.35
N HIS A 32 8.76 8.90 35.49
CA HIS A 32 9.57 10.08 35.69
C HIS A 32 11.03 9.67 35.88
N ALA A 33 11.69 9.31 34.78
CA ALA A 33 13.12 9.03 34.72
C ALA A 33 13.82 10.16 33.99
N LEU A 34 14.60 10.96 34.73
CA LEU A 34 15.47 11.98 34.14
C LEU A 34 16.57 11.26 33.34
N TRP A 35 16.61 11.50 32.04
CA TRP A 35 17.62 10.94 31.13
C TRP A 35 17.72 9.40 31.13
N GLY A 36 16.63 8.71 31.51
CA GLY A 36 16.57 7.25 31.55
C GLY A 36 17.21 6.59 32.77
N ILE A 37 17.72 7.36 33.74
CA ILE A 37 18.28 6.80 34.98
C ILE A 37 17.14 6.21 35.82
N GLY A 38 17.22 4.91 36.10
CA GLY A 38 16.20 4.15 36.83
C GLY A 38 15.03 3.64 35.96
N ALA A 39 15.05 3.88 34.65
CA ALA A 39 14.06 3.31 33.74
C ALA A 39 14.49 1.94 33.20
N THR A 40 13.54 1.01 33.12
CA THR A 40 13.79 -0.34 32.58
C THR A 40 13.69 -0.37 31.07
N TYR A 41 12.80 0.44 30.48
CA TYR A 41 12.56 0.45 29.04
C TYR A 41 12.55 1.86 28.46
N ARG A 42 13.00 1.95 27.20
CA ARG A 42 12.89 3.14 26.35
C ARG A 42 11.94 2.83 25.20
N TYR A 43 10.85 3.59 25.13
CA TYR A 43 9.87 3.51 24.06
C TYR A 43 10.13 4.60 23.04
N THR A 44 9.95 4.26 21.76
CA THR A 44 9.94 5.20 20.65
C THR A 44 8.64 5.01 19.90
N GLU A 45 7.94 6.10 19.67
CA GLU A 45 6.74 6.09 18.84
C GLU A 45 6.86 7.10 17.71
N GLN A 46 6.35 6.70 16.56
CA GLN A 46 6.38 7.48 15.35
C GLN A 46 5.00 7.41 14.70
N ARG A 47 4.29 8.55 14.71
CA ARG A 47 2.88 8.64 14.30
C ARG A 47 2.75 9.42 13.00
N ILE A 48 1.79 9.03 12.18
CA ILE A 48 1.25 9.83 11.08
C ILE A 48 -0.13 10.26 11.58
N LEU A 49 -0.42 11.55 11.55
CA LEU A 49 -1.72 12.06 12.00
C LEU A 49 -2.67 12.26 10.81
N PRO A 50 -3.98 12.28 11.06
CA PRO A 50 -4.92 12.83 10.09
C PRO A 50 -4.49 14.24 9.68
N ASP A 51 -4.76 14.60 8.42
CA ASP A 51 -4.45 15.90 7.81
C ASP A 51 -2.96 16.22 7.64
N GLU A 52 -2.05 15.24 7.77
CA GLU A 52 -0.65 15.38 7.36
C GLU A 52 -0.47 15.02 5.88
N ASP A 53 0.32 15.83 5.17
CA ASP A 53 0.67 15.54 3.77
C ASP A 53 1.56 14.29 3.71
N LEU A 54 1.09 13.32 2.93
CA LEU A 54 1.74 12.02 2.76
C LEU A 54 2.38 11.92 1.38
N HIS A 55 3.68 11.68 1.35
CA HIS A 55 4.44 11.38 0.15
C HIS A 55 4.84 9.92 0.15
N VAL A 56 4.49 9.19 -0.91
CA VAL A 56 4.77 7.76 -1.01
C VAL A 56 5.49 7.44 -2.31
N ILE A 57 6.58 6.67 -2.20
CA ILE A 57 7.35 6.13 -3.32
C ILE A 57 7.36 4.62 -3.17
N GLY A 58 7.11 3.87 -4.25
CA GLY A 58 6.87 2.44 -4.22
C GLY A 58 6.31 1.91 -5.53
N LEU A 59 5.85 0.66 -5.53
CA LEU A 59 5.21 0.04 -6.68
C LEU A 59 3.75 0.47 -6.79
N PHE A 60 3.44 1.28 -7.78
CA PHE A 60 2.06 1.61 -8.14
C PHE A 60 1.49 0.54 -9.07
N ARG A 61 0.43 -0.14 -8.62
CA ARG A 61 -0.33 -1.07 -9.45
C ARG A 61 -1.82 -0.78 -9.35
N THR A 62 -2.54 -1.02 -10.43
CA THR A 62 -4.00 -0.99 -10.42
C THR A 62 -4.49 -2.42 -10.36
N VAL A 63 -5.27 -2.75 -9.35
CA VAL A 63 -5.87 -4.07 -9.17
C VAL A 63 -7.36 -3.94 -9.49
N GLY A 64 -7.88 -4.91 -10.24
CA GLY A 64 -9.20 -4.77 -10.86
C GLY A 64 -9.12 -3.99 -12.18
N GLY A 65 -10.26 -3.91 -12.85
CA GLY A 65 -10.31 -3.37 -14.20
C GLY A 65 -9.78 -4.32 -15.25
N LEU A 66 -10.30 -4.16 -16.46
CA LEU A 66 -10.03 -5.02 -17.62
C LEU A 66 -8.67 -4.66 -18.28
N ARG A 67 -7.55 -4.65 -17.53
CA ARG A 67 -6.22 -4.31 -18.10
C ARG A 67 -5.46 -5.49 -18.68
N GLU A 68 -5.63 -6.69 -18.12
CA GLU A 68 -5.20 -7.92 -18.80
C GLU A 68 -6.41 -8.53 -19.48
N ALA A 69 -6.30 -8.77 -20.80
CA ALA A 69 -7.34 -9.48 -21.52
C ALA A 69 -7.52 -10.85 -20.85
N PRO A 70 -8.70 -11.14 -20.25
CA PRO A 70 -8.89 -12.38 -19.52
C PRO A 70 -8.64 -13.57 -20.44
N ASP A 71 -7.69 -14.44 -20.09
CA ASP A 71 -7.48 -15.69 -20.82
C ASP A 71 -8.58 -16.68 -20.43
N THR A 72 -9.73 -16.47 -21.07
CA THR A 72 -10.93 -17.27 -20.87
C THR A 72 -10.66 -18.76 -21.12
N ARG A 73 -9.75 -19.10 -22.04
CA ARG A 73 -9.42 -20.50 -22.33
C ARG A 73 -8.67 -21.12 -21.16
N ARG A 74 -7.66 -20.45 -20.63
CA ARG A 74 -6.90 -20.92 -19.45
C ARG A 74 -7.79 -21.03 -18.21
N GLU A 75 -8.60 -20.02 -17.93
CA GLU A 75 -9.50 -20.02 -16.77
C GLU A 75 -10.54 -21.14 -16.84
N VAL A 76 -11.11 -21.40 -18.02
CA VAL A 76 -12.02 -22.54 -18.23
C VAL A 76 -11.30 -23.86 -18.03
N ALA A 77 -10.07 -24.01 -18.53
CA ALA A 77 -9.29 -25.23 -18.34
C ALA A 77 -9.00 -25.49 -16.86
N GLU A 78 -8.58 -24.48 -16.10
CA GLU A 78 -8.33 -24.58 -14.66
C GLU A 78 -9.61 -24.89 -13.87
N LEU A 79 -10.74 -24.28 -14.23
CA LEU A 79 -12.03 -24.57 -13.61
C LEU A 79 -12.46 -26.02 -13.85
N LEU A 80 -12.30 -26.51 -15.09
CA LEU A 80 -12.59 -27.89 -15.43
C LEU A 80 -11.68 -28.88 -14.71
N GLU A 81 -10.39 -28.55 -14.51
CA GLU A 81 -9.50 -29.38 -13.68
C GLU A 81 -9.96 -29.44 -12.22
N ARG A 82 -10.36 -28.30 -11.63
CA ARG A 82 -10.92 -28.28 -10.27
C ARG A 82 -12.17 -29.15 -10.18
N TRP A 83 -13.07 -29.06 -11.16
CA TRP A 83 -14.28 -29.87 -11.16
C TRP A 83 -14.00 -31.36 -11.36
N LYS A 84 -13.01 -31.74 -12.18
CA LYS A 84 -12.59 -33.15 -12.32
C LYS A 84 -12.08 -33.75 -11.00
N ARG A 85 -11.48 -32.94 -10.14
CA ARG A 85 -11.02 -33.37 -8.80
C ARG A 85 -12.14 -33.42 -7.76
N ASP A 86 -13.34 -32.94 -8.08
CA ASP A 86 -14.52 -32.92 -7.21
C ASP A 86 -15.58 -33.92 -7.74
N PRO A 87 -15.67 -35.13 -7.16
CA PRO A 87 -16.63 -36.15 -7.58
C PRO A 87 -18.09 -35.70 -7.42
N GLN A 88 -18.39 -34.89 -6.40
CA GLN A 88 -19.75 -34.39 -6.18
C GLN A 88 -20.14 -33.37 -7.26
N ARG A 89 -19.19 -32.51 -7.66
CA ARG A 89 -19.39 -31.59 -8.78
C ARG A 89 -19.65 -32.33 -10.09
N MET A 90 -18.88 -33.38 -10.37
CA MET A 90 -19.08 -34.19 -11.58
C MET A 90 -20.40 -34.95 -11.58
N ALA A 91 -20.87 -35.44 -10.43
CA ALA A 91 -22.16 -36.11 -10.34
C ALA A 91 -23.35 -35.24 -10.78
N LEU A 92 -23.24 -33.91 -10.74
CA LEU A 92 -24.27 -33.00 -11.24
C LEU A 92 -24.42 -33.03 -12.77
N PHE A 93 -23.40 -33.50 -13.49
CA PHE A 93 -23.39 -33.58 -14.95
C PHE A 93 -23.72 -34.99 -15.47
N ASP A 94 -23.65 -36.02 -14.61
CA ASP A 94 -24.07 -37.40 -14.92
C ASP A 94 -25.62 -37.49 -14.94
N ARG A 95 -26.20 -37.19 -16.10
CA ARG A 95 -27.65 -37.19 -16.32
C ARG A 95 -28.17 -38.62 -16.46
N ARG A 96 -27.34 -39.52 -17.00
CA ARG A 96 -27.68 -40.93 -17.20
C ARG A 96 -27.53 -41.78 -15.94
N ARG A 97 -26.94 -41.23 -14.87
CA ARG A 97 -26.64 -41.89 -13.59
C ARG A 97 -25.87 -43.18 -13.76
N ASN A 98 -24.99 -43.23 -14.75
CA ASN A 98 -24.20 -44.44 -15.06
C ASN A 98 -22.84 -44.44 -14.34
N GLY A 99 -22.55 -43.42 -13.53
CA GLY A 99 -21.32 -43.27 -12.77
C GLY A 99 -20.11 -42.85 -13.62
N ARG A 100 -20.33 -42.51 -14.89
CA ARG A 100 -19.31 -42.03 -15.84
C ARG A 100 -19.85 -40.76 -16.52
N ILE A 101 -18.94 -39.95 -17.05
CA ILE A 101 -19.32 -38.76 -17.82
C ILE A 101 -19.14 -39.11 -19.29
N ASP A 102 -20.26 -39.22 -20.02
CA ASP A 102 -20.25 -39.43 -21.47
C ASP A 102 -19.82 -38.14 -22.21
N PRO A 103 -19.40 -38.21 -23.49
CA PRO A 103 -18.98 -37.04 -24.26
C PRO A 103 -20.00 -35.88 -24.29
N ASP A 104 -21.30 -36.20 -24.38
CA ASP A 104 -22.38 -35.21 -24.38
C ASP A 104 -22.53 -34.49 -23.02
N GLU A 105 -22.33 -35.24 -21.93
CA GLU A 105 -22.37 -34.73 -20.57
C GLU A 105 -21.14 -33.89 -20.27
N TRP A 106 -19.98 -34.28 -20.82
CA TRP A 106 -18.76 -33.49 -20.78
C TRP A 106 -18.91 -32.16 -21.52
N GLU A 107 -19.60 -32.14 -22.67
CA GLU A 107 -19.94 -30.88 -23.35
C GLU A 107 -20.83 -29.97 -22.51
N ALA A 108 -21.80 -30.54 -21.77
CA ALA A 108 -22.61 -29.77 -20.85
C ALA A 108 -21.75 -29.15 -19.72
N ALA A 109 -20.79 -29.90 -19.18
CA ALA A 109 -19.81 -29.40 -18.22
C ALA A 109 -18.94 -28.27 -18.79
N ARG A 110 -18.40 -28.43 -20.01
CA ARG A 110 -17.62 -27.38 -20.69
C ARG A 110 -18.42 -26.11 -20.91
N ARG A 111 -19.67 -26.21 -21.38
CA ARG A 111 -20.57 -25.06 -21.54
C ARG A 111 -20.88 -24.38 -20.21
N ALA A 112 -21.09 -25.16 -19.14
CA ALA A 112 -21.33 -24.62 -17.81
C ALA A 112 -20.10 -23.88 -17.26
N ALA A 113 -18.90 -24.45 -17.43
CA ALA A 113 -17.64 -23.83 -17.03
C ALA A 113 -17.42 -22.50 -17.75
N HIS A 114 -17.63 -22.47 -19.07
CA HIS A 114 -17.51 -21.24 -19.87
C HIS A 114 -18.47 -20.14 -19.38
N ARG A 115 -19.74 -20.47 -19.13
CA ARG A 115 -20.72 -19.50 -18.59
C ARG A 115 -20.40 -19.05 -17.17
N GLN A 116 -19.76 -19.88 -16.37
CA GLN A 116 -19.34 -19.50 -15.02
C GLN A 116 -18.17 -18.51 -15.09
N VAL A 117 -17.12 -18.83 -15.85
CA VAL A 117 -15.97 -17.94 -16.06
C VAL A 117 -16.40 -16.59 -16.62
N GLN A 118 -17.26 -16.57 -17.65
CA GLN A 118 -17.78 -15.30 -18.18
C GLN A 118 -18.55 -14.48 -17.15
N ARG A 119 -19.32 -15.12 -16.26
CA ARG A 119 -20.02 -14.41 -15.17
C ARG A 119 -19.05 -13.84 -14.16
N GLU A 120 -18.03 -14.60 -13.78
CA GLU A 120 -16.96 -14.15 -12.85
C GLU A 120 -16.19 -12.96 -13.45
N GLN A 121 -15.83 -13.02 -14.73
CA GLN A 121 -15.18 -11.92 -15.44
C GLN A 121 -16.05 -10.66 -15.52
N LEU A 122 -17.35 -10.79 -15.80
CA LEU A 122 -18.27 -9.66 -15.82
C LEU A 122 -18.42 -9.03 -14.42
N GLN A 123 -18.47 -9.85 -13.38
CA GLN A 123 -18.50 -9.36 -12.00
C GLN A 123 -17.21 -8.61 -11.62
N GLN A 124 -16.05 -9.14 -12.02
CA GLN A 124 -14.75 -8.49 -11.82
C GLN A 124 -14.63 -7.18 -12.61
N ALA A 125 -15.14 -7.14 -13.84
CA ALA A 125 -15.18 -5.93 -14.66
C ALA A 125 -16.08 -4.83 -14.08
N THR A 126 -17.04 -5.21 -13.23
CA THR A 126 -17.93 -4.27 -12.53
C THR A 126 -17.29 -3.74 -11.23
N GLN A 127 -16.23 -4.39 -10.73
CA GLN A 127 -15.51 -3.88 -9.57
C GLN A 127 -14.69 -2.65 -9.98
N PRO A 128 -14.75 -1.56 -9.19
CA PRO A 128 -13.98 -0.37 -9.47
C PRO A 128 -12.48 -0.66 -9.39
N ASP A 129 -11.72 -0.07 -10.30
CA ASP A 129 -10.26 -0.08 -10.28
C ASP A 129 -9.75 0.45 -8.93
N VAL A 130 -9.01 -0.37 -8.21
CA VAL A 130 -8.33 0.06 -6.97
C VAL A 130 -6.87 0.32 -7.31
N HIS A 131 -6.45 1.57 -7.17
CA HIS A 131 -5.05 1.94 -7.23
C HIS A 131 -4.39 1.56 -5.91
N LEU A 132 -3.31 0.79 -5.98
CA LEU A 132 -2.57 0.26 -4.84
C LEU A 132 -1.11 0.65 -4.93
N MET A 133 -0.58 1.18 -3.84
CA MET A 133 0.84 1.45 -3.63
C MET A 133 1.39 0.43 -2.64
N ALA A 134 2.39 -0.35 -3.02
CA ALA A 134 2.95 -1.42 -2.20
C ALA A 134 4.46 -1.54 -2.36
N ASP A 135 5.06 -2.40 -1.55
CA ASP A 135 6.48 -2.75 -1.62
C ASP A 135 6.81 -3.36 -3.01
N PRO A 136 7.78 -2.81 -3.76
CA PRO A 136 8.36 -3.51 -4.89
C PRO A 136 9.05 -4.79 -4.40
N VAL A 137 8.65 -5.94 -4.94
CA VAL A 137 9.27 -7.26 -4.69
C VAL A 137 10.80 -7.26 -4.93
N ASP A 138 11.29 -6.29 -5.71
CA ASP A 138 12.70 -6.05 -5.99
C ASP A 138 13.35 -5.14 -4.94
N THR A 139 14.27 -5.69 -4.15
CA THR A 139 15.03 -5.00 -3.09
C THR A 139 15.84 -3.80 -3.60
N SER A 140 16.09 -3.68 -4.91
CA SER A 140 16.81 -2.53 -5.48
C SER A 140 15.98 -1.24 -5.54
N ARG A 141 14.66 -1.32 -5.31
CA ARG A 141 13.75 -0.18 -5.38
C ARG A 141 13.30 0.21 -3.97
N PRO A 142 13.46 1.47 -3.57
CA PRO A 142 13.06 1.90 -2.24
C PRO A 142 11.54 1.95 -2.12
N PHE A 143 11.02 1.49 -0.99
CA PHE A 143 9.63 1.71 -0.59
C PHE A 143 9.60 2.69 0.59
N ILE A 144 9.15 3.92 0.35
CA ILE A 144 9.25 5.00 1.34
C ILE A 144 7.88 5.63 1.54
N ILE A 145 7.49 5.77 2.80
CA ILE A 145 6.32 6.55 3.22
C ILE A 145 6.81 7.71 4.09
N ALA A 146 6.66 8.93 3.57
CA ALA A 146 7.09 10.14 4.23
C ALA A 146 5.90 11.02 4.65
N ALA A 147 5.86 11.41 5.92
CA ALA A 147 4.85 12.31 6.46
C ALA A 147 5.50 13.61 6.96
N PHE A 148 5.16 14.70 6.29
CA PHE A 148 5.66 16.04 6.60
C PHE A 148 4.52 16.94 7.04
N ARG A 149 4.77 17.72 8.09
CA ARG A 149 3.84 18.76 8.53
C ARG A 149 4.24 20.07 7.85
N GLU A 150 3.53 20.42 6.77
CA GLU A 150 3.55 21.72 6.08
C GLU A 150 4.95 22.34 5.86
N GLU A 151 5.48 22.24 4.63
CA GLU A 151 6.72 22.89 4.20
C GLU A 151 6.74 24.42 4.42
N SER A 152 5.57 25.05 4.51
CA SER A 152 5.39 26.51 4.63
C SER A 152 6.10 27.11 5.85
N ARG A 153 6.23 26.37 6.97
CA ARG A 153 6.98 26.87 8.14
C ARG A 153 8.49 26.75 8.00
N LEU A 154 8.99 25.74 7.30
CA LEU A 154 10.43 25.60 7.05
C LEU A 154 10.92 26.69 6.09
N ILE A 155 10.15 27.01 5.05
CA ILE A 155 10.46 28.07 4.11
C ILE A 155 10.59 29.41 4.85
N ASN A 156 9.59 29.79 5.65
CA ASN A 156 9.65 31.04 6.43
C ASN A 156 10.82 31.08 7.42
N TYR A 157 11.15 29.96 8.07
CA TYR A 157 12.29 29.89 8.98
C TYR A 157 13.63 30.13 8.28
N PHE A 158 13.84 29.54 7.10
CA PHE A 158 15.07 29.76 6.32
C PHE A 158 15.12 31.17 5.71
N TYR A 159 13.99 31.72 5.25
CA TYR A 159 13.92 33.11 4.76
C TYR A 159 14.35 34.12 5.82
N TRP A 160 13.87 34.00 7.06
CA TRP A 160 14.26 34.91 8.15
C TRP A 160 15.75 34.81 8.51
N ARG A 161 16.33 33.60 8.50
CA ARG A 161 17.77 33.43 8.74
C ARG A 161 18.62 34.00 7.61
N ALA A 162 18.20 33.82 6.35
CA ALA A 162 18.86 34.42 5.19
C ALA A 162 18.82 35.95 5.27
N ALA A 163 17.65 36.53 5.56
CA ALA A 163 17.48 37.97 5.75
C ALA A 163 18.36 38.51 6.87
N LEU A 164 18.42 37.84 8.03
CA LEU A 164 19.28 38.23 9.14
C LEU A 164 20.76 38.21 8.74
N SER A 165 21.20 37.16 8.05
CA SER A 165 22.60 37.03 7.61
C SER A 165 22.99 38.12 6.61
N LEU A 166 22.09 38.46 5.68
CA LEU A 166 22.30 39.56 4.73
C LEU A 166 22.41 40.91 5.43
N LEU A 167 21.54 41.16 6.43
CA LEU A 167 21.54 42.39 7.21
C LEU A 167 22.85 42.53 8.01
N THR A 168 23.33 41.45 8.61
CA THR A 168 24.64 41.45 9.29
C THR A 168 25.80 41.73 8.32
N ALA A 169 25.80 41.12 7.13
CA ALA A 169 26.83 41.36 6.13
C ALA A 169 26.84 42.82 5.64
N LEU A 170 25.67 43.41 5.41
CA LEU A 170 25.54 44.81 5.02
C LEU A 170 26.00 45.77 6.12
N LEU A 171 25.68 45.47 7.39
CA LEU A 171 26.17 46.26 8.53
C LEU A 171 27.70 46.18 8.66
N THR A 172 28.29 44.99 8.47
CA THR A 172 29.75 44.85 8.52
C THR A 172 30.45 45.58 7.38
N ILE A 173 29.87 45.56 6.16
CA ILE A 173 30.41 46.29 5.01
C ILE A 173 30.28 47.80 5.23
N GLY A 174 29.12 48.26 5.71
CA GLY A 174 28.89 49.67 6.04
C GLY A 174 29.85 50.19 7.11
N TYR A 175 30.09 49.40 8.16
CA TYR A 175 31.07 49.72 9.20
C TYR A 175 32.49 49.84 8.63
N LEU A 176 32.88 48.93 7.72
CA LEU A 176 34.20 48.94 7.09
C LEU A 176 34.41 50.15 6.16
N ILE A 177 33.36 50.64 5.50
CA ILE A 177 33.41 51.82 4.61
C ILE A 177 33.41 53.13 5.42
N SER A 178 32.79 53.14 6.61
CA SER A 178 32.70 54.31 7.48
C SER A 178 33.96 54.60 8.31
N ARG A 179 34.96 53.72 8.25
CA ARG A 179 36.20 53.78 9.03
C ARG A 179 37.38 54.14 8.15
#